data_AF-A0A9P0KU79-F1
#
_entry.id   AF-A0A9P0KU79-F1
#
_cell.length_a   1.000
_cell.length_b   1.000
_cell.length_c   1.000
_cell.angle_alpha   90.00
_cell.angle_beta   90.00
_cell.angle_gamma   90.00
#
_symmetry.space_group_name_H-M   'P 1'
#
loop_
_entity.id
_entity.type
_entity.pdbx_description
1 polymer ?
#
loop_
_entity_poly.entity_id
_entity_poly.type
_entity_poly.pdbx_seq_one_letter_code
_entity_poly.pdbx_strand_id
1 'polypeptide(L)'
;MQQSVLDRLNPMTQSSLFSFTELFSFMMGEEGKQTTRGRVVPPVDVLEILHVFRKAIKEVELGSIMVERIPLAERDMNYLTRVMVITLHLASLLTRLLEHRPSSDEVSQQIHKSIYDLVKLKVRAKQGRTMLHLACCRDASILGRYPASQFPSPHLAEMLLKVGADPCAVDDEGNTPLHLAAQARPCPAGVTRALLDGGAHLDLVNADGQTFAHLLKSQKPHELVNVARYTKLSCSAARVIRQFKIPYKGAVPAALESFIACH
;
A
#
# COMPACT_ATOMS: atom_id res chain seq x y z
N MET A 1 -27.80 -4.32 38.15
CA MET A 1 -26.80 -3.42 37.52
C MET A 1 -26.02 -4.16 36.43
N GLN A 2 -26.72 -4.66 35.40
CA GLN A 2 -26.11 -5.38 34.26
C GLN A 2 -26.88 -5.06 32.97
N GLN A 3 -27.07 -3.77 32.68
CA GLN A 3 -27.67 -3.31 31.42
C GLN A 3 -27.07 -1.96 30.98
N SER A 4 -25.75 -1.80 31.07
CA SER A 4 -25.12 -0.52 30.72
C SER A 4 -23.66 -0.63 30.29
N VAL A 5 -23.32 -1.53 29.36
CA VAL A 5 -22.14 -1.32 28.50
C VAL A 5 -22.42 -1.95 27.13
N LEU A 6 -23.19 -1.23 26.33
CA LEU A 6 -23.18 -1.23 24.86
C LEU A 6 -23.14 -2.61 24.18
N ASP A 7 -24.28 -3.03 23.62
CA ASP A 7 -24.24 -3.88 22.43
C ASP A 7 -23.35 -3.16 21.41
N ARG A 8 -22.15 -3.71 21.17
CA ARG A 8 -21.34 -3.26 20.04
C ARG A 8 -22.17 -3.53 18.80
N LEU A 9 -22.47 -2.48 18.02
CA LEU A 9 -22.76 -2.58 16.59
C LEU A 9 -21.96 -3.78 16.06
N ASN A 10 -22.65 -4.87 15.70
CA ASN A 10 -22.04 -6.18 15.48
C ASN A 10 -20.70 -5.99 14.75
N PRO A 11 -19.54 -6.23 15.42
CA PRO A 11 -18.26 -5.83 14.88
C PRO A 11 -18.12 -6.53 13.54
N MET A 12 -17.97 -5.72 12.50
CA MET A 12 -17.94 -6.22 11.14
C MET A 12 -16.69 -7.08 11.03
N THR A 13 -16.85 -8.39 11.11
CA THR A 13 -15.73 -9.32 11.20
C THR A 13 -14.88 -9.22 9.94
N GLN A 14 -13.61 -9.60 10.04
CA GLN A 14 -12.74 -9.72 8.88
C GLN A 14 -13.39 -10.49 7.71
N SER A 15 -14.09 -11.58 7.99
CA SER A 15 -14.83 -12.37 6.99
C SER A 15 -15.97 -11.58 6.35
N SER A 16 -16.63 -10.71 7.13
CA SER A 16 -17.65 -9.80 6.62
C SER A 16 -17.01 -8.78 5.67
N LEU A 17 -15.97 -8.06 6.11
CA LEU A 17 -15.26 -7.09 5.28
C LEU A 17 -14.74 -7.71 3.97
N PHE A 18 -14.21 -8.93 4.05
CA PHE A 18 -13.77 -9.65 2.86
C PHE A 18 -14.94 -9.99 1.92
N SER A 19 -16.05 -10.51 2.45
CA SER A 19 -17.26 -10.78 1.67
C SER A 19 -17.80 -9.53 0.95
N PHE A 20 -17.79 -8.37 1.61
CA PHE A 20 -18.18 -7.11 0.97
C PHE A 20 -17.21 -6.73 -0.15
N THR A 21 -15.91 -6.94 0.06
CA THR A 21 -14.88 -6.66 -0.94
C THR A 21 -15.07 -7.55 -2.18
N GLU A 22 -15.37 -8.84 -2.01
CA GLU A 22 -15.72 -9.75 -3.10
C GLU A 22 -17.00 -9.32 -3.81
N LEU A 23 -18.04 -8.94 -3.06
CA LEU A 23 -19.32 -8.50 -3.60
C LEU A 23 -19.16 -7.24 -4.46
N PHE A 24 -18.49 -6.21 -3.94
CA PHE A 24 -18.27 -4.97 -4.68
C PHE A 24 -17.45 -5.21 -5.95
N SER A 25 -16.43 -6.06 -5.88
CA SER A 25 -15.68 -6.42 -7.08
C SER A 25 -16.52 -7.16 -8.11
N PHE A 26 -17.35 -8.11 -7.67
CA PHE A 26 -18.26 -8.82 -8.56
C PHE A 26 -19.21 -7.85 -9.25
N MET A 27 -19.84 -6.96 -8.47
CA MET A 27 -20.78 -5.98 -9.01
C MET A 27 -20.12 -5.02 -10.00
N MET A 28 -18.88 -4.58 -9.73
CA MET A 28 -18.13 -3.72 -10.67
C MET A 28 -17.70 -4.44 -11.96
N GLY A 29 -17.44 -5.76 -11.91
CA GLY A 29 -17.02 -6.53 -13.09
C GLY A 29 -18.18 -7.01 -13.97
N GLU A 30 -19.35 -7.24 -13.35
CA GLU A 30 -20.52 -7.82 -13.99
C GLU A 30 -21.70 -6.85 -14.14
N GLU A 31 -21.48 -5.55 -13.88
CA GLU A 31 -22.50 -4.50 -13.99
C GLU A 31 -23.28 -4.60 -15.31
N GLY A 32 -24.62 -4.60 -15.22
CA GLY A 32 -25.50 -4.66 -16.39
C GLY A 32 -25.64 -6.05 -17.02
N LYS A 33 -24.84 -7.05 -16.62
CA LYS A 33 -24.98 -8.43 -17.12
C LYS A 33 -26.10 -9.18 -16.39
N GLN A 34 -26.69 -10.16 -17.07
CA GLN A 34 -27.68 -11.05 -16.47
C GLN A 34 -26.98 -12.18 -15.71
N THR A 35 -27.37 -12.35 -14.45
CA THR A 35 -26.99 -13.50 -13.64
C THR A 35 -27.64 -14.79 -14.15
N THR A 36 -27.13 -15.94 -13.72
CA THR A 36 -27.73 -17.26 -14.01
C THR A 36 -29.18 -17.40 -13.55
N ARG A 37 -29.65 -16.50 -12.67
CA ARG A 37 -31.04 -16.43 -12.18
C ARG A 37 -31.88 -15.36 -12.91
N GLY A 38 -31.39 -14.84 -14.04
CA GLY A 38 -32.10 -13.85 -14.87
C GLY A 38 -32.14 -12.42 -14.31
N ARG A 39 -31.52 -12.15 -13.16
CA ARG A 39 -31.45 -10.80 -12.57
C ARG A 39 -30.28 -10.03 -13.15
N VAL A 40 -30.46 -8.74 -13.45
CA VAL A 40 -29.39 -7.84 -13.88
C VAL A 40 -28.58 -7.39 -12.66
N VAL A 41 -27.25 -7.41 -12.77
CA VAL A 41 -26.36 -6.93 -11.72
C VAL A 41 -26.43 -5.39 -11.65
N PRO A 42 -26.80 -4.81 -10.50
CA PRO A 42 -26.93 -3.36 -10.37
C PRO A 42 -25.57 -2.66 -10.28
N PRO A 43 -25.50 -1.35 -10.59
CA PRO A 43 -24.34 -0.52 -10.34
C PRO A 43 -23.99 -0.51 -8.84
N VAL A 44 -22.70 -0.45 -8.50
CA VAL A 44 -22.27 -0.21 -7.13
C VAL A 44 -22.34 1.28 -6.81
N ASP A 45 -22.89 1.61 -5.64
CA ASP A 45 -22.81 2.97 -5.10
C ASP A 45 -21.43 3.19 -4.45
N VAL A 46 -20.74 4.25 -4.89
CA VAL A 46 -19.44 4.67 -4.35
C VAL A 46 -19.55 4.93 -2.84
N LEU A 47 -20.67 5.48 -2.37
CA LEU A 47 -20.88 5.79 -0.95
C LEU A 47 -20.97 4.52 -0.09
N GLU A 48 -21.48 3.42 -0.63
CA GLU A 48 -21.51 2.12 0.07
C GLU A 48 -20.10 1.56 0.25
N ILE A 49 -19.27 1.57 -0.80
CA ILE A 49 -17.87 1.14 -0.69
C ILE A 49 -17.13 2.04 0.30
N LEU A 50 -17.34 3.36 0.23
CA LEU A 50 -16.69 4.33 1.12
C LEU A 50 -17.09 4.11 2.59
N HIS A 51 -18.35 3.79 2.84
CA HIS A 51 -18.82 3.45 4.19
C HIS A 51 -18.15 2.19 4.74
N VAL A 52 -18.09 1.13 3.94
CA VAL A 52 -17.41 -0.12 4.32
C VAL A 52 -15.90 0.11 4.50
N PHE A 53 -15.28 0.91 3.63
CA PHE A 53 -13.87 1.29 3.74
C PHE A 53 -13.58 2.02 5.04
N ARG A 54 -14.40 3.03 5.43
CA ARG A 54 -14.25 3.72 6.72
C ARG A 54 -14.37 2.79 7.93
N LYS A 55 -15.23 1.76 7.85
CA LYS A 55 -15.31 0.72 8.89
C LYS A 55 -14.04 -0.13 8.91
N ALA A 56 -13.53 -0.51 7.75
CA ALA A 56 -12.28 -1.27 7.64
C ALA A 56 -11.08 -0.50 8.24
N ILE A 57 -11.00 0.82 8.03
CA ILE A 57 -9.97 1.68 8.68
C ILE A 57 -10.05 1.59 10.20
N LYS A 58 -11.25 1.65 10.78
CA LYS A 58 -11.44 1.50 12.23
C LYS A 58 -11.01 0.13 12.73
N GLU A 59 -11.26 -0.93 11.97
CA GLU A 59 -10.78 -2.28 12.31
C GLU A 59 -9.25 -2.39 12.24
N VAL A 60 -8.60 -1.71 11.28
CA VAL A 60 -7.12 -1.59 11.24
C VAL A 60 -6.59 -0.87 12.48
N GLU A 61 -7.20 0.27 12.85
CA GLU A 61 -6.83 1.04 14.04
C GLU A 61 -6.99 0.21 15.32
N LEU A 62 -8.15 -0.44 15.51
CA LEU A 62 -8.41 -1.32 16.64
C LEU A 62 -7.42 -2.48 16.68
N GLY A 63 -7.15 -3.11 15.53
CA GLY A 63 -6.17 -4.18 15.42
C GLY A 63 -4.76 -3.73 15.82
N SER A 64 -4.34 -2.51 15.44
CA SER A 64 -3.05 -1.94 15.85
C SER A 64 -2.99 -1.77 17.37
N ILE A 65 -4.02 -1.18 17.98
CA ILE A 65 -4.09 -0.97 19.43
C ILE A 65 -4.07 -2.31 20.19
N MET A 66 -4.74 -3.34 19.66
CA MET A 66 -4.73 -4.67 20.27
C MET A 66 -3.34 -5.31 20.23
N VAL A 67 -2.66 -5.24 19.09
CA VAL A 67 -1.30 -5.76 18.91
C VAL A 67 -0.32 -5.04 19.83
N GLU A 68 -0.44 -3.73 19.99
CA GLU A 68 0.44 -2.94 20.86
C GLU A 68 0.41 -3.38 22.32
N ARG A 69 -0.75 -3.87 22.80
CA ARG A 69 -0.94 -4.39 24.16
C ARG A 69 -0.32 -5.76 24.39
N ILE A 70 0.00 -6.49 23.32
CA ILE A 70 0.58 -7.83 23.37
C ILE A 70 2.12 -7.71 23.37
N PRO A 71 2.86 -8.47 24.20
CA PRO A 71 4.32 -8.52 24.17
C PRO A 71 4.87 -8.94 22.80
N LEU A 72 6.00 -8.38 22.37
CA LEU A 72 6.56 -8.61 21.03
C LEU A 72 6.71 -10.10 20.66
N ALA A 73 7.11 -10.95 21.61
CA ALA A 73 7.31 -12.38 21.39
C ALA A 73 6.01 -13.16 21.11
N GLU A 74 4.85 -12.59 21.47
CA GLU A 74 3.54 -13.24 21.38
C GLU A 74 2.65 -12.63 20.30
N ARG A 75 3.13 -11.59 19.58
CA ARG A 75 2.33 -10.88 18.58
C ARG A 75 2.10 -11.75 17.35
N ASP A 76 0.84 -12.11 17.10
CA ASP A 76 0.39 -12.61 15.80
C ASP A 76 -0.12 -11.47 14.92
N MET A 77 0.66 -11.13 13.89
CA MET A 77 0.33 -10.06 12.94
C MET A 77 -0.61 -10.52 11.81
N ASN A 78 -0.97 -11.80 11.74
CA ASN A 78 -1.75 -12.34 10.62
C ASN A 78 -3.13 -11.70 10.51
N TYR A 79 -3.83 -11.52 11.63
CA TYR A 79 -5.14 -10.85 11.64
C TYR A 79 -5.03 -9.41 11.10
N LEU A 80 -4.16 -8.60 11.71
CA LEU A 80 -3.96 -7.20 11.34
C LEU A 80 -3.52 -7.07 9.88
N THR A 81 -2.56 -7.88 9.45
CA THR A 81 -2.09 -7.90 8.06
C THR A 81 -3.25 -8.19 7.10
N ARG A 82 -4.09 -9.18 7.39
CA ARG A 82 -5.22 -9.49 6.51
C ARG A 82 -6.27 -8.36 6.50
N VAL A 83 -6.57 -7.73 7.63
CA VAL A 83 -7.49 -6.58 7.67
C VAL A 83 -6.93 -5.40 6.87
N MET A 84 -5.63 -5.11 6.99
CA MET A 84 -4.95 -4.08 6.16
C MET A 84 -5.07 -4.40 4.67
N VAL A 85 -4.85 -5.65 4.27
CA VAL A 85 -4.97 -6.06 2.86
C VAL A 85 -6.41 -5.93 2.35
N ILE A 86 -7.43 -6.33 3.13
CA ILE A 86 -8.84 -6.13 2.77
C ILE A 86 -9.15 -4.64 2.59
N THR A 87 -8.62 -3.82 3.50
CA THR A 87 -8.77 -2.36 3.46
C THR A 87 -8.15 -1.77 2.18
N LEU A 88 -6.98 -2.27 1.76
CA LEU A 88 -6.34 -1.87 0.50
C LEU A 88 -7.13 -2.30 -0.74
N HIS A 89 -7.78 -3.46 -0.72
CA HIS A 89 -8.67 -3.87 -1.82
C HIS A 89 -9.87 -2.92 -1.95
N LEU A 90 -10.47 -2.52 -0.84
CA LEU A 90 -11.55 -1.51 -0.82
C LEU A 90 -11.05 -0.15 -1.32
N ALA A 91 -9.87 0.29 -0.90
CA ALA A 91 -9.24 1.51 -1.41
C ALA A 91 -9.01 1.43 -2.93
N SER A 92 -8.54 0.30 -3.43
CA SER A 92 -8.32 0.04 -4.86
C SER A 92 -9.63 0.08 -5.67
N LEU A 93 -10.73 -0.43 -5.11
CA LEU A 93 -12.06 -0.32 -5.74
C LEU A 93 -12.52 1.15 -5.82
N LEU A 94 -12.34 1.91 -4.74
CA LEU A 94 -12.66 3.35 -4.70
C LEU A 94 -11.84 4.15 -5.71
N THR A 95 -10.53 3.92 -5.81
CA THR A 95 -9.67 4.62 -6.78
C THR A 95 -10.07 4.32 -8.23
N ARG A 96 -10.46 3.08 -8.52
CA ARG A 96 -10.90 2.69 -9.86
C ARG A 96 -12.23 3.34 -10.27
N LEU A 97 -13.13 3.55 -9.30
CA LEU A 97 -14.39 4.27 -9.55
C LEU A 97 -14.18 5.75 -9.86
N LEU A 98 -13.18 6.37 -9.22
CA LEU A 98 -12.81 7.77 -9.52
C LEU A 98 -12.33 7.96 -10.97
N GLU A 99 -11.70 6.95 -11.57
CA GLU A 99 -11.21 7.02 -12.95
C GLU A 99 -12.34 6.87 -13.98
N HIS A 100 -13.28 5.97 -13.73
CA HIS A 100 -14.31 5.61 -14.71
C HIS A 100 -15.57 6.46 -14.64
N ARG A 101 -15.83 7.14 -13.50
CA ARG A 101 -17.03 7.94 -13.31
C ARG A 101 -16.65 9.35 -12.85
N PRO A 102 -17.09 10.42 -13.54
CA PRO A 102 -16.98 11.76 -13.01
C PRO A 102 -17.82 11.83 -11.72
N SER A 103 -17.15 11.69 -10.58
CA SER A 103 -17.76 11.87 -9.27
C SER A 103 -17.80 13.36 -8.93
N SER A 104 -18.75 13.77 -8.10
CA SER A 104 -18.74 15.11 -7.52
C SER A 104 -17.40 15.34 -6.80
N ASP A 105 -16.83 16.54 -6.94
CA ASP A 105 -15.59 16.95 -6.28
C ASP A 105 -15.61 16.62 -4.77
N GLU A 106 -16.78 16.70 -4.15
CA GLU A 106 -17.00 16.36 -2.75
C GLU A 106 -16.75 14.86 -2.45
N VAL A 107 -17.23 13.95 -3.29
CA VAL A 107 -17.03 12.49 -3.11
C VAL A 107 -15.56 12.14 -3.30
N SER A 108 -14.92 12.74 -4.30
CA SER A 108 -13.48 12.60 -4.53
C SER A 108 -12.69 13.03 -3.30
N GLN A 109 -12.99 14.21 -2.74
CA GLN A 109 -12.35 14.70 -1.52
C GLN A 109 -12.57 13.77 -0.32
N GLN A 110 -13.78 13.21 -0.18
CA GLN A 110 -14.08 12.25 0.89
C GLN A 110 -13.27 10.95 0.76
N ILE A 111 -13.05 10.46 -0.46
CA ILE A 111 -12.20 9.29 -0.72
C ILE A 111 -10.75 9.62 -0.38
N HIS A 112 -10.19 10.71 -0.91
CA HIS A 112 -8.82 11.14 -0.60
C HIS A 112 -8.60 11.29 0.90
N LYS A 113 -9.53 11.93 1.61
CA LYS A 113 -9.48 12.07 3.08
C LYS A 113 -9.50 10.71 3.79
N SER A 114 -10.34 9.77 3.36
CA SER A 114 -10.42 8.45 3.99
C SER A 114 -9.14 7.63 3.75
N ILE A 115 -8.54 7.73 2.55
CA ILE A 115 -7.25 7.07 2.27
C ILE A 115 -6.11 7.75 3.04
N TYR A 116 -6.14 9.07 3.17
CA TYR A 116 -5.22 9.82 4.04
C TYR A 116 -5.31 9.35 5.49
N ASP A 117 -6.53 9.22 6.04
CA ASP A 117 -6.75 8.77 7.42
C ASP A 117 -6.14 7.37 7.63
N LEU A 118 -6.27 6.46 6.66
CA LEU A 118 -5.62 5.15 6.68
C LEU A 118 -4.09 5.24 6.72
N VAL A 119 -3.49 6.06 5.85
CA VAL A 119 -2.02 6.23 5.76
C VAL A 119 -1.47 6.90 7.02
N LYS A 120 -2.21 7.85 7.59
CA LYS A 120 -1.85 8.60 8.80
C LYS A 120 -1.69 7.69 10.03
N LEU A 121 -2.39 6.55 10.09
CA LEU A 121 -2.25 5.60 11.19
C LEU A 121 -0.84 4.99 11.29
N LYS A 122 -0.06 4.99 10.19
CA LYS A 122 1.31 4.42 10.13
C LYS A 122 1.42 2.97 10.63
N VAL A 123 0.34 2.21 10.50
CA VAL A 123 0.29 0.80 10.93
C VAL A 123 1.25 -0.04 10.09
N ARG A 124 1.94 -0.95 10.78
CA ARG A 124 2.89 -1.90 10.20
C ARG A 124 2.25 -3.28 10.18
N ALA A 125 2.24 -3.91 9.02
CA ALA A 125 1.85 -5.30 8.86
C ALA A 125 2.97 -6.24 9.34
N LYS A 126 2.80 -7.55 9.12
CA LYS A 126 3.89 -8.52 9.24
C LYS A 126 5.11 -8.06 8.41
N GLN A 127 6.32 -8.31 8.94
CA GLN A 127 7.61 -7.85 8.37
C GLN A 127 7.77 -6.32 8.33
N GLY A 128 7.02 -5.55 9.13
CA GLY A 128 7.20 -4.09 9.17
C GLY A 128 6.67 -3.36 7.93
N ARG A 129 5.90 -4.04 7.07
CA ARG A 129 5.40 -3.48 5.80
C ARG A 129 4.32 -2.42 6.02
N THR A 130 4.43 -1.28 5.33
CA THR A 130 3.40 -0.23 5.30
C THR A 130 2.29 -0.54 4.28
N MET A 131 1.24 0.28 4.26
CA MET A 131 0.20 0.22 3.22
C MET A 131 0.78 0.30 1.79
N LEU A 132 1.80 1.14 1.59
CA LEU A 132 2.45 1.28 0.29
C LEU A 132 3.27 0.04 -0.09
N HIS A 133 3.95 -0.60 0.86
CA HIS A 133 4.63 -1.88 0.62
C HIS A 133 3.65 -2.95 0.13
N LEU A 134 2.51 -3.09 0.82
CA LEU A 134 1.49 -4.08 0.47
C LEU A 134 0.87 -3.79 -0.91
N ALA A 135 0.57 -2.53 -1.23
CA ALA A 135 0.05 -2.14 -2.55
C ALA A 135 1.00 -2.46 -3.71
N CYS A 136 2.30 -2.52 -3.44
CA CYS A 136 3.37 -2.78 -4.42
C CYS A 136 3.80 -4.26 -4.50
N CYS A 137 3.25 -5.15 -3.66
CA CYS A 137 3.66 -6.54 -3.54
C CYS A 137 2.54 -7.52 -3.94
N ARG A 138 2.90 -8.68 -4.52
CA ARG A 138 1.93 -9.73 -4.87
C ARG A 138 1.33 -10.43 -3.66
N ASP A 139 2.04 -10.48 -2.54
CA ASP A 139 1.60 -11.15 -1.30
C ASP A 139 0.33 -10.53 -0.71
N ALA A 140 -0.01 -9.30 -1.11
CA ALA A 140 -1.27 -8.65 -0.75
C ALA A 140 -2.47 -9.14 -1.57
N SER A 141 -2.31 -10.13 -2.45
CA SER A 141 -3.43 -10.69 -3.21
C SER A 141 -4.28 -11.58 -2.31
N ILE A 142 -5.47 -11.11 -1.90
CA ILE A 142 -6.44 -12.00 -1.25
C ILE A 142 -7.02 -12.96 -2.28
N LEU A 143 -6.89 -14.26 -2.02
CA LEU A 143 -7.51 -15.31 -2.82
C LEU A 143 -9.00 -15.39 -2.47
N GLY A 144 -9.84 -14.81 -3.33
CA GLY A 144 -11.30 -14.91 -3.30
C GLY A 144 -11.86 -15.53 -4.58
N ARG A 145 -13.16 -15.82 -4.59
CA ARG A 145 -13.86 -16.29 -5.81
C ARG A 145 -13.86 -15.22 -6.90
N TYR A 146 -13.81 -13.95 -6.50
CA TYR A 146 -13.70 -12.80 -7.39
C TYR A 146 -12.44 -12.01 -7.01
N PRO A 147 -11.46 -11.85 -7.92
CA PRO A 147 -10.25 -11.11 -7.63
C PRO A 147 -10.61 -9.62 -7.49
N ALA A 148 -10.70 -9.13 -6.25
CA ALA A 148 -11.18 -7.77 -5.99
C ALA A 148 -10.32 -6.69 -6.63
N SER A 149 -9.00 -6.88 -6.55
CA SER A 149 -7.98 -6.09 -7.21
C SER A 149 -6.74 -6.96 -7.38
N GLN A 150 -6.03 -6.74 -8.49
CA GLN A 150 -4.72 -7.34 -8.69
C GLN A 150 -3.68 -6.41 -8.08
N PHE A 151 -2.86 -6.94 -7.16
CA PHE A 151 -1.65 -6.27 -6.73
C PHE A 151 -0.45 -6.89 -7.43
N PRO A 152 0.56 -6.09 -7.81
CA PRO A 152 0.73 -4.66 -7.50
C PRO A 152 -0.21 -3.72 -8.29
N SER A 153 -0.70 -2.64 -7.66
CA SER A 153 -1.63 -1.68 -8.30
C SER A 153 -0.98 -0.29 -8.47
N PRO A 154 -0.68 0.15 -9.70
CA PRO A 154 -0.11 1.47 -9.97
C PRO A 154 -0.99 2.60 -9.46
N HIS A 155 -2.29 2.55 -9.78
CA HIS A 155 -3.25 3.60 -9.41
C HIS A 155 -3.40 3.73 -7.89
N LEU A 156 -3.44 2.60 -7.17
CA LEU A 156 -3.48 2.65 -5.71
C LEU A 156 -2.17 3.20 -5.14
N ALA A 157 -1.01 2.79 -5.67
CA ALA A 157 0.28 3.32 -5.26
C ALA A 157 0.35 4.84 -5.45
N GLU A 158 -0.05 5.35 -6.62
CA GLU A 158 -0.15 6.79 -6.89
C GLU A 158 -1.07 7.50 -5.91
N MET A 159 -2.24 6.94 -5.61
CA MET A 159 -3.18 7.52 -4.67
C MET A 159 -2.60 7.59 -3.25
N LEU A 160 -1.98 6.50 -2.78
CA LEU A 160 -1.32 6.45 -1.48
C LEU A 160 -0.20 7.50 -1.39
N LEU A 161 0.59 7.66 -2.44
CA LEU A 161 1.64 8.68 -2.53
C LEU A 161 1.07 10.11 -2.54
N LYS A 162 -0.01 10.35 -3.31
CA LYS A 162 -0.70 11.66 -3.36
C LYS A 162 -1.22 12.09 -1.99
N VAL A 163 -1.68 11.14 -1.16
CA VAL A 163 -2.11 11.42 0.21
C VAL A 163 -0.96 11.40 1.23
N GLY A 164 0.29 11.32 0.80
CA GLY A 164 1.46 11.46 1.66
C GLY A 164 2.00 10.16 2.27
N ALA A 165 1.75 9.01 1.66
CA ALA A 165 2.50 7.80 1.99
C ALA A 165 3.98 8.00 1.68
N ASP A 166 4.85 7.58 2.59
CA ASP A 166 6.30 7.72 2.42
C ASP A 166 6.83 6.70 1.39
N PRO A 167 7.33 7.16 0.22
CA PRO A 167 7.88 6.28 -0.82
C PRO A 167 9.17 5.55 -0.41
N CYS A 168 9.85 6.05 0.62
CA CYS A 168 11.15 5.58 1.08
C CYS A 168 11.07 4.87 2.45
N ALA A 169 9.85 4.64 2.95
CA ALA A 169 9.65 3.82 4.14
C ALA A 169 10.29 2.45 3.92
N VAL A 170 10.94 1.91 4.96
CA VAL A 170 11.53 0.57 4.94
C VAL A 170 10.71 -0.41 5.78
N ASP A 171 10.72 -1.67 5.37
CA ASP A 171 10.23 -2.82 6.14
C ASP A 171 11.34 -3.40 7.06
N ASP A 172 11.08 -4.51 7.74
CA ASP A 172 12.02 -5.11 8.71
C ASP A 172 13.32 -5.61 8.06
N GLU A 173 13.32 -5.85 6.74
CA GLU A 173 14.48 -6.28 5.94
C GLU A 173 15.17 -5.08 5.26
N GLY A 174 14.75 -3.84 5.58
CA GLY A 174 15.25 -2.65 4.93
C GLY A 174 14.72 -2.45 3.50
N ASN A 175 13.78 -3.27 3.04
CA ASN A 175 13.21 -3.13 1.70
C ASN A 175 12.27 -1.93 1.67
N THR A 176 12.39 -1.10 0.65
CA THR A 176 11.40 -0.06 0.33
C THR A 176 10.26 -0.62 -0.55
N PRO A 177 9.13 0.08 -0.76
CA PRO A 177 8.09 -0.37 -1.69
C PRO A 177 8.64 -0.64 -3.10
N LEU A 178 9.67 0.11 -3.51
CA LEU A 178 10.34 -0.07 -4.79
C LEU A 178 11.11 -1.40 -4.86
N HIS A 179 11.76 -1.82 -3.77
CA HIS A 179 12.40 -3.14 -3.67
C HIS A 179 11.37 -4.27 -3.81
N LEU A 180 10.21 -4.17 -3.12
CA LEU A 180 9.15 -5.18 -3.22
C LEU A 180 8.56 -5.25 -4.64
N ALA A 181 8.41 -4.11 -5.33
CA ALA A 181 7.97 -4.09 -6.72
C ALA A 181 8.95 -4.83 -7.65
N ALA A 182 10.27 -4.75 -7.40
CA ALA A 182 11.30 -5.45 -8.18
C ALA A 182 11.26 -6.97 -8.02
N GLN A 183 10.80 -7.47 -6.87
CA GLN A 183 10.68 -8.91 -6.59
C GLN A 183 9.55 -9.57 -7.40
N ALA A 184 8.58 -8.78 -7.89
CA ALA A 184 7.54 -9.28 -8.77
C ALA A 184 8.13 -9.76 -10.12
N ARG A 185 7.54 -10.81 -10.70
CA ARG A 185 8.01 -11.40 -11.96
C ARG A 185 6.88 -11.44 -13.00
N PRO A 186 6.89 -10.58 -14.03
CA PRO A 186 7.80 -9.43 -14.22
C PRO A 186 7.52 -8.29 -13.23
N CYS A 187 8.48 -7.37 -13.09
CA CYS A 187 8.35 -6.14 -12.34
C CYS A 187 7.36 -5.20 -13.07
N PRO A 188 6.31 -4.69 -12.40
CA PRO A 188 5.29 -3.86 -13.02
C PRO A 188 5.79 -2.43 -13.24
N ALA A 189 6.10 -2.08 -14.49
CA ALA A 189 6.61 -0.76 -14.87
C ALA A 189 5.71 0.41 -14.42
N GLY A 190 4.38 0.21 -14.39
CA GLY A 190 3.44 1.21 -13.89
C GLY A 190 3.64 1.54 -12.41
N VAL A 191 3.84 0.52 -11.56
CA VAL A 191 4.12 0.74 -10.12
C VAL A 191 5.49 1.34 -9.93
N THR A 192 6.49 0.87 -10.67
CA THR A 192 7.85 1.46 -10.65
C THR A 192 7.79 2.95 -10.95
N ARG A 193 7.06 3.35 -12.00
CA ARG A 193 6.89 4.76 -12.38
C ARG A 193 6.16 5.55 -11.29
N ALA A 194 5.03 5.04 -10.79
CA ALA A 194 4.27 5.67 -9.72
C ALA A 194 5.13 5.96 -8.48
N LEU A 195 5.91 4.98 -8.02
CA LEU A 195 6.81 5.14 -6.88
C LEU A 195 7.89 6.20 -7.13
N LEU A 196 8.51 6.20 -8.32
CA LEU A 196 9.56 7.16 -8.67
C LEU A 196 9.03 8.58 -8.85
N ASP A 197 7.87 8.74 -9.50
CA ASP A 197 7.18 10.03 -9.61
C ASP A 197 6.73 10.53 -8.22
N GLY A 198 6.41 9.60 -7.30
CA GLY A 198 6.15 9.88 -5.89
C GLY A 198 7.39 10.20 -5.04
N GLY A 199 8.60 10.15 -5.63
CA GLY A 199 9.84 10.52 -4.95
C GLY A 199 10.67 9.36 -4.39
N ALA A 200 10.37 8.12 -4.74
CA ALA A 200 11.21 6.97 -4.38
C ALA A 200 12.62 7.09 -5.00
N HIS A 201 13.61 6.57 -4.29
CA HIS A 201 15.01 6.56 -4.71
C HIS A 201 15.42 5.19 -5.26
N LEU A 202 16.11 5.18 -6.41
CA LEU A 202 16.54 3.96 -7.11
C LEU A 202 17.74 3.27 -6.46
N ASP A 203 18.47 4.01 -5.64
CA ASP A 203 19.79 3.70 -5.13
C ASP A 203 19.82 3.46 -3.62
N LEU A 204 18.65 3.49 -2.96
CA LEU A 204 18.55 2.98 -1.61
C LEU A 204 18.91 1.50 -1.58
N VAL A 205 19.64 1.09 -0.56
CA VAL A 205 19.97 -0.31 -0.30
C VAL A 205 19.13 -0.88 0.85
N ASN A 206 18.72 -2.13 0.71
CA ASN A 206 18.13 -2.89 1.81
C ASN A 206 19.19 -3.40 2.81
N ALA A 207 18.80 -4.19 3.81
CA ALA A 207 19.71 -4.71 4.83
C ALA A 207 20.83 -5.61 4.24
N ASP A 208 20.59 -6.23 3.09
CA ASP A 208 21.57 -7.05 2.36
C ASP A 208 22.49 -6.21 1.44
N GLY A 209 22.35 -4.89 1.45
CA GLY A 209 23.12 -3.99 0.57
C GLY A 209 22.63 -4.01 -0.89
N GLN A 210 21.46 -4.55 -1.17
CA GLN A 210 20.90 -4.67 -2.51
C GLN A 210 20.04 -3.45 -2.84
N THR A 211 20.23 -2.88 -4.03
CA THR A 211 19.35 -1.82 -4.57
C THR A 211 18.20 -2.41 -5.39
N PHE A 212 17.23 -1.56 -5.77
CA PHE A 212 16.17 -1.90 -6.74
C PHE A 212 16.69 -2.67 -7.96
N ALA A 213 17.79 -2.20 -8.56
CA ALA A 213 18.37 -2.80 -9.75
C ALA A 213 18.94 -4.22 -9.51
N HIS A 214 19.47 -4.49 -8.31
CA HIS A 214 20.02 -5.81 -7.96
C HIS A 214 18.91 -6.86 -7.82
N LEU A 215 17.71 -6.46 -7.41
CA LEU A 215 16.57 -7.37 -7.22
C LEU A 215 15.87 -7.74 -8.53
N LEU A 216 16.07 -6.96 -9.61
CA LEU A 216 15.51 -7.28 -10.91
C LEU A 216 16.19 -8.52 -11.51
N LYS A 217 15.41 -9.57 -11.76
CA LYS A 217 15.93 -10.85 -12.26
C LYS A 217 16.10 -10.87 -13.78
N SER A 218 15.06 -10.41 -14.49
CA SER A 218 14.90 -10.63 -15.93
C SER A 218 14.74 -9.33 -16.72
N GLN A 219 14.68 -8.20 -16.04
CA GLN A 219 14.47 -6.88 -16.63
C GLN A 219 15.61 -5.97 -16.20
N LYS A 220 15.95 -5.01 -17.06
CA LYS A 220 16.91 -3.96 -16.71
C LYS A 220 16.15 -2.70 -16.27
N PRO A 221 16.70 -1.89 -15.34
CA PRO A 221 16.03 -0.67 -14.89
C PRO A 221 15.62 0.29 -16.02
N HIS A 222 16.45 0.40 -17.07
CA HIS A 222 16.18 1.28 -18.22
C HIS A 222 15.05 0.78 -19.13
N GLU A 223 14.69 -0.50 -19.08
CA GLU A 223 13.54 -1.06 -19.79
C GLU A 223 12.22 -0.67 -19.09
N LEU A 224 12.28 -0.40 -17.78
CA LEU A 224 11.12 -0.03 -16.97
C LEU A 224 10.88 1.48 -16.98
N VAL A 225 11.95 2.26 -16.81
CA VAL A 225 11.90 3.72 -16.63
C VAL A 225 13.17 4.39 -17.13
N ASN A 226 13.08 5.68 -17.49
CA ASN A 226 14.26 6.48 -17.75
C ASN A 226 14.97 6.82 -16.43
N VAL A 227 15.95 5.99 -16.03
CA VAL A 227 16.73 6.13 -14.79
C VAL A 227 17.30 7.53 -14.61
N ALA A 228 17.80 8.16 -15.68
CA ALA A 228 18.43 9.48 -15.62
C ALA A 228 17.48 10.58 -15.14
N ARG A 229 16.16 10.42 -15.34
CA ARG A 229 15.14 11.36 -14.87
C ARG A 229 14.99 11.35 -13.33
N TYR A 230 15.35 10.24 -12.69
CA TYR A 230 15.08 10.01 -11.27
C TYR A 230 16.35 9.95 -10.40
N THR A 231 17.53 10.02 -11.01
CA THR A 231 18.81 10.14 -10.30
C THR A 231 19.09 11.60 -9.92
N LYS A 232 18.90 11.95 -8.65
CA LYS A 232 19.25 13.29 -8.14
C LYS A 232 20.76 13.43 -7.95
N LEU A 233 21.26 14.68 -7.97
CA LEU A 233 22.67 14.97 -7.69
C LEU A 233 23.05 14.54 -6.26
N SER A 234 22.16 14.78 -5.28
CA SER A 234 22.38 14.37 -3.89
C SER A 234 22.57 12.86 -3.74
N CYS A 235 21.71 12.08 -4.40
CA CYS A 235 21.80 10.63 -4.50
C CYS A 235 23.14 10.18 -5.11
N SER A 236 23.55 10.80 -6.22
CA SER A 236 24.82 10.52 -6.86
C SER A 236 26.03 10.84 -5.96
N ALA A 237 25.99 11.95 -5.22
CA ALA A 237 27.04 12.32 -4.28
C ALA A 237 27.12 11.34 -3.09
N ALA A 238 25.99 10.98 -2.49
CA ALA A 238 25.90 9.98 -1.42
C ALA A 238 26.49 8.63 -1.86
N ARG A 239 26.14 8.18 -3.07
CA ARG A 239 26.67 6.95 -3.65
C ARG A 239 28.20 7.00 -3.83
N VAL A 240 28.75 8.11 -4.31
CA VAL A 240 30.21 8.28 -4.45
C VAL A 240 30.90 8.23 -3.09
N ILE A 241 30.36 8.92 -2.08
CA ILE A 241 30.87 8.89 -0.71
C ILE A 241 30.94 7.45 -0.19
N ARG A 242 29.88 6.67 -0.40
CA ARG A 242 29.78 5.27 0.05
C ARG A 242 30.70 4.34 -0.74
N GLN A 243 30.73 4.46 -2.06
CA GLN A 243 31.56 3.66 -2.96
C GLN A 243 33.05 3.81 -2.64
N PHE A 244 33.52 5.04 -2.40
CA PHE A 244 34.91 5.34 -2.10
C PHE A 244 35.23 5.35 -0.59
N LYS A 245 34.25 4.98 0.26
CA LYS A 245 34.39 4.95 1.73
C LYS A 245 34.94 6.26 2.31
N ILE A 246 34.51 7.38 1.74
CA ILE A 246 34.93 8.72 2.19
C ILE A 246 34.34 8.94 3.59
N PRO A 247 35.15 9.33 4.60
CA PRO A 247 34.63 9.59 5.94
C PRO A 247 33.73 10.82 5.94
N TYR A 248 32.46 10.65 6.32
CA TYR A 248 31.47 11.74 6.32
C TYR A 248 30.84 12.01 7.70
N LYS A 249 30.95 11.07 8.65
CA LYS A 249 30.39 11.23 10.01
C LYS A 249 31.08 12.38 10.75
N GLY A 250 30.31 13.32 11.27
CA GLY A 250 30.78 14.56 11.90
C GLY A 250 31.28 15.63 10.91
N ALA A 251 31.37 15.33 9.61
CA ALA A 251 31.78 16.26 8.56
C ALA A 251 30.57 16.87 7.81
N VAL A 252 29.40 16.24 7.91
CA VAL A 252 28.14 16.73 7.35
C VAL A 252 27.08 16.85 8.44
N PRO A 253 26.01 17.65 8.25
CA PRO A 253 24.88 17.66 9.16
C PRO A 253 24.31 16.26 9.43
N ALA A 254 23.90 15.98 10.66
CA ALA A 254 23.40 14.66 11.08
C ALA A 254 22.25 14.13 10.19
N ALA A 255 21.40 15.02 9.67
CA ALA A 255 20.32 14.65 8.75
C ALA A 255 20.83 14.12 7.39
N LEU A 256 22.03 14.51 6.95
CA LEU A 256 22.66 13.99 5.74
C LEU A 256 23.44 12.70 6.00
N GLU A 257 23.87 12.44 7.23
CA GLU A 257 24.55 11.20 7.56
C GLU A 257 23.67 9.98 7.35
N SER A 258 22.40 10.06 7.76
CA SER A 258 21.40 9.01 7.52
C SER A 258 21.11 8.85 6.04
N PHE A 259 20.95 9.97 5.32
CA PHE A 259 20.77 9.96 3.87
C PHE A 259 21.92 9.25 3.15
N ILE A 260 23.17 9.59 3.47
CA ILE A 260 24.37 8.95 2.88
C ILE A 260 24.45 7.48 3.28
N ALA A 261 24.11 7.14 4.53
CA ALA A 261 24.17 5.75 5.01
C ALA A 261 23.21 4.81 4.25
N CYS A 262 22.07 5.33 3.77
CA CYS A 262 21.09 4.55 3.03
C CYS A 262 21.43 4.31 1.55
N HIS A 263 22.51 4.90 1.03
CA HIS A 263 23.04 4.68 -0.32
C HIS A 263 24.24 3.72 -0.29
#